data_AF-A0A524PFI8-F1
#
_entry.id   AF-A0A524PFI8-F1
#
_cell.length_a   1.000
_cell.length_b   1.000
_cell.length_c   1.000
_cell.angle_alpha   90.00
_cell.angle_beta   90.00
_cell.angle_gamma   90.00
#
_symmetry.space_group_name_H-M   'P 1'
#
loop_
_entity.id
_entity.type
_entity.pdbx_description
1 polymer ?
#
loop_
_entity_poly.entity_id
_entity_poly.type
_entity_poly.pdbx_seq_one_letter_code
_entity_poly.pdbx_strand_id
1 'polypeptide(L)'
;MPDDPLSFESLSAFIRQVVAESPANRLAHIDGSPIFDAPTLGVADGDDALYGLYKRVVGPHHLMPRDVLATALPQDAPHTPAAARVLCWVLPISAQTKQSNAAMKSAPSRRWAHTRHY
;
A
#
# COMPACT_ATOMS: atom_id res chain seq x y z
N MET A 1 -12.94 24.78 0.64
CA MET A 1 -12.31 24.34 1.90
C MET A 1 -10.81 24.45 1.71
N PRO A 2 -10.02 24.85 2.72
CA PRO A 2 -8.59 24.56 2.65
C PRO A 2 -8.43 23.05 2.44
N ASP A 3 -7.50 22.65 1.58
CA ASP A 3 -7.23 21.25 1.24
C ASP A 3 -6.91 20.49 2.53
N ASP A 4 -7.87 19.73 3.04
CA ASP A 4 -7.68 18.89 4.22
C ASP A 4 -6.52 17.93 3.92
N PRO A 5 -5.38 18.04 4.64
CA PRO A 5 -4.19 17.24 4.34
C PRO A 5 -4.43 15.74 4.53
N LEU A 6 -5.49 15.36 5.27
CA LEU A 6 -5.92 13.98 5.47
C LEU A 6 -7.06 13.57 4.55
N SER A 7 -7.46 14.43 3.60
CA SER A 7 -8.39 14.05 2.55
C SER A 7 -7.79 12.94 1.68
N PHE A 8 -8.66 12.12 1.08
CA PHE A 8 -8.20 11.07 0.17
C PHE A 8 -7.42 11.64 -1.03
N GLU A 9 -7.79 12.82 -1.51
CA GLU A 9 -7.10 13.51 -2.60
C GLU A 9 -5.68 13.92 -2.20
N SER A 10 -5.53 14.61 -1.07
CA SER A 10 -4.23 15.05 -0.56
C SER A 10 -3.31 13.86 -0.25
N LEU A 11 -3.83 12.82 0.42
CA LEU A 11 -3.07 11.59 0.70
C LEU A 11 -2.68 10.86 -0.58
N SER A 12 -3.58 10.80 -1.58
CA SER A 12 -3.28 10.16 -2.87
C SER A 12 -2.21 10.91 -3.65
N ALA A 13 -2.29 12.25 -3.69
CA ALA A 13 -1.29 13.09 -4.34
C ALA A 13 0.08 12.90 -3.67
N PHE A 14 0.12 12.96 -2.34
CA PHE A 14 1.34 12.74 -1.56
C PHE A 14 1.96 11.37 -1.83
N ILE A 15 1.19 10.28 -1.70
CA ILE A 15 1.70 8.92 -1.89
C ILE A 15 2.20 8.72 -3.34
N ARG A 16 1.48 9.23 -4.34
CA ARG A 16 1.90 9.16 -5.74
C ARG A 16 3.22 9.89 -5.96
N GLN A 17 3.38 11.09 -5.39
CA GLN A 17 4.62 11.84 -5.49
C GLN A 17 5.78 11.09 -4.83
N VAL A 18 5.58 10.61 -3.59
CA VAL A 18 6.61 9.83 -2.87
C VAL A 18 7.06 8.61 -3.67
N VAL A 19 6.13 7.84 -4.23
CA VAL A 19 6.47 6.65 -5.04
C VAL A 19 7.19 7.02 -6.33
N ALA A 20 6.78 8.13 -6.97
CA ALA A 20 7.41 8.61 -8.19
C ALA A 20 8.85 9.08 -7.94
N GLU A 21 9.11 9.78 -6.83
CA GLU A 21 10.39 10.45 -6.56
C GLU A 21 11.36 9.59 -5.73
N SER A 22 10.86 8.57 -5.03
CA SER A 22 11.67 7.76 -4.11
C SER A 22 12.86 7.09 -4.83
N PRO A 23 14.10 7.33 -4.36
CA PRO A 23 15.28 6.59 -4.81
C PRO A 23 15.18 5.09 -4.54
N ALA A 24 14.40 4.66 -3.54
CA ALA A 24 14.18 3.25 -3.24
C ALA A 24 13.29 2.56 -4.29
N ASN A 25 12.52 3.32 -5.08
CA ASN A 25 11.74 2.79 -6.20
C ASN A 25 12.54 2.87 -7.51
N ARG A 26 13.80 2.42 -7.51
CA ARG A 26 14.68 2.48 -8.67
C ARG A 26 15.45 1.18 -8.84
N LEU A 27 15.52 0.68 -10.08
CA LEU A 27 16.41 -0.41 -10.47
C LEU A 27 17.84 0.12 -10.61
N ALA A 28 18.45 0.51 -9.48
CA ALA A 28 19.74 1.20 -9.42
C ALA A 28 20.91 0.43 -10.06
N HIS A 29 20.84 -0.91 -10.07
CA HIS A 29 21.86 -1.79 -10.66
C HIS A 29 21.60 -2.18 -12.13
N ILE A 30 20.59 -1.56 -12.77
CA ILE A 30 20.22 -1.85 -14.17
C ILE A 30 20.26 -0.56 -14.98
N ASP A 31 19.26 0.30 -14.84
CA ASP A 31 19.06 1.48 -15.69
C ASP A 31 18.38 2.65 -14.95
N GLY A 32 18.16 2.51 -13.64
CA GLY A 32 17.50 3.55 -12.85
C GLY A 32 16.02 3.74 -13.16
N SER A 33 15.38 2.84 -13.93
CA SER A 33 13.93 2.88 -14.13
C SER A 33 13.16 2.48 -12.85
N PRO A 34 11.86 2.83 -12.75
CA PRO A 34 11.04 2.45 -11.59
C PRO A 34 10.85 0.94 -11.43
N ILE A 35 10.91 0.48 -10.17
CA ILE A 35 10.55 -0.90 -9.79
C ILE A 35 9.03 -1.07 -9.87
N PHE A 36 8.30 -0.09 -9.33
CA PHE A 36 6.86 -0.01 -9.28
C PHE A 36 6.35 1.17 -10.10
N ASP A 37 5.25 0.95 -10.84
CA ASP A 37 4.49 2.00 -11.52
C ASP A 37 3.68 2.83 -10.48
N ALA A 38 2.92 3.81 -10.97
CA ALA A 38 2.07 4.64 -10.12
C ALA A 38 1.15 3.79 -9.21
N PRO A 39 1.07 4.11 -7.91
CA PRO A 39 0.28 3.33 -6.96
C PRO A 39 -1.21 3.39 -7.28
N THR A 40 -1.90 2.29 -7.04
CA THR A 40 -3.37 2.26 -6.99
C THR A 40 -3.81 2.45 -5.55
N LEU A 41 -4.74 3.37 -5.30
CA LEU A 41 -5.23 3.70 -3.96
C LEU A 41 -6.75 3.56 -3.89
N GLY A 42 -7.25 3.22 -2.71
CA GLY A 42 -8.67 3.18 -2.40
C GLY A 42 -8.91 3.34 -0.90
N VAL A 43 -10.15 3.58 -0.52
CA VAL A 43 -10.54 3.68 0.89
C VAL A 43 -11.63 2.67 1.17
N ALA A 44 -11.42 1.85 2.19
CA ALA A 44 -12.43 0.96 2.73
C ALA A 44 -13.07 1.58 3.98
N ASP A 45 -14.33 1.21 4.22
CA ASP A 45 -15.01 1.49 5.47
C ASP A 45 -14.33 0.69 6.60
N GLY A 46 -14.05 1.31 7.75
CA GLY A 46 -13.42 0.64 8.88
C GLY A 46 -14.27 -0.47 9.51
N ASP A 47 -15.56 -0.52 9.20
CA ASP A 47 -16.51 -1.54 9.64
C ASP A 47 -16.89 -2.53 8.54
N ASP A 48 -16.12 -2.57 7.44
CA ASP A 48 -16.34 -3.53 6.35
C ASP A 48 -16.36 -4.98 6.89
N ALA A 49 -17.40 -5.73 6.51
CA ALA A 49 -17.61 -7.11 6.95
C ALA A 49 -16.44 -8.06 6.59
N LEU A 50 -15.63 -7.68 5.61
CA LEU A 50 -14.45 -8.41 5.17
C LEU A 50 -13.42 -8.57 6.29
N TYR A 51 -13.25 -7.58 7.17
CA TYR A 51 -12.35 -7.70 8.32
C TYR A 51 -12.80 -8.79 9.30
N GLY A 52 -14.11 -8.86 9.56
CA GLY A 52 -14.71 -9.92 10.36
C GLY A 52 -14.55 -11.30 9.70
N LEU A 53 -14.63 -11.37 8.38
CA LEU A 53 -14.35 -12.59 7.63
C LEU A 53 -12.89 -13.03 7.79
N TYR A 54 -11.92 -12.12 7.67
CA TYR A 54 -10.49 -12.43 7.85
C TYR A 54 -10.19 -12.96 9.25
N LYS A 55 -10.78 -12.36 10.29
CA LYS A 55 -10.64 -12.84 11.67
C LYS A 55 -11.16 -14.25 11.88
N ARG A 56 -12.19 -14.65 11.13
CA ARG A 56 -12.71 -16.04 11.17
C ARG A 56 -11.90 -17.01 10.33
N VAL A 57 -11.54 -16.62 9.10
CA VAL A 57 -10.95 -17.53 8.11
C VAL A 57 -9.45 -17.71 8.31
N VAL A 58 -8.72 -16.65 8.62
CA VAL A 58 -7.27 -16.70 8.81
C VAL A 58 -6.92 -16.97 10.27
N GLY A 59 -7.61 -16.30 11.20
CA GLY A 59 -7.52 -16.58 12.63
C GLY A 59 -7.74 -15.36 13.53
N PRO A 60 -7.93 -15.58 14.85
CA PRO A 60 -8.34 -14.55 15.80
C PRO A 60 -7.31 -13.44 16.03
N HIS A 61 -6.06 -13.65 15.59
CA HIS A 61 -4.99 -12.65 15.64
C HIS A 61 -5.16 -11.53 14.61
N HIS A 62 -6.07 -11.68 13.63
CA HIS A 62 -6.45 -10.58 12.75
C HIS A 62 -7.28 -9.55 13.52
N LEU A 63 -6.86 -8.29 13.43
CA LEU A 63 -7.48 -7.16 14.09
C LEU A 63 -8.52 -6.50 13.19
N MET A 64 -9.64 -6.08 13.78
CA MET A 64 -10.52 -5.11 13.14
C MET A 64 -9.81 -3.75 13.11
N PRO A 65 -10.10 -2.86 12.16
CA PRO A 65 -9.54 -1.50 12.15
C PRO A 65 -9.76 -0.76 13.47
N ARG A 66 -10.92 -0.96 14.12
CA ARG A 66 -11.21 -0.40 15.45
C ARG A 66 -10.30 -0.96 16.56
N ASP A 67 -9.94 -2.24 16.51
CA ASP A 67 -9.00 -2.84 17.47
C ASP A 67 -7.61 -2.19 17.35
N VAL A 68 -7.18 -1.91 16.11
CA VAL A 68 -5.91 -1.22 15.83
C VAL A 68 -5.95 0.21 16.34
N LEU A 69 -7.01 0.95 16.05
CA LEU A 69 -7.17 2.33 16.52
C LEU A 69 -7.19 2.43 18.05
N ALA A 70 -7.89 1.53 18.73
CA ALA A 70 -7.93 1.49 20.20
C ALA A 70 -6.54 1.22 20.82
N THR A 71 -5.66 0.52 20.11
CA THR A 71 -4.29 0.25 20.56
C THR A 71 -3.32 1.40 20.22
N ALA A 72 -3.54 2.08 19.10
CA ALA A 72 -2.66 3.12 18.60
C ALA A 72 -2.93 4.50 19.21
N LEU A 73 -4.15 4.74 19.71
CA LEU A 73 -4.53 6.01 20.32
C LEU A 73 -4.18 6.05 21.82
N PRO A 74 -3.78 7.21 22.35
CA PRO A 74 -3.60 7.41 23.79
C PRO A 74 -4.86 7.03 24.59
N GLN A 75 -4.69 6.53 25.82
CA GLN A 75 -5.80 6.11 26.69
C GLN A 75 -6.73 7.28 27.09
N ASP A 76 -6.21 8.49 27.06
CA ASP A 76 -6.91 9.75 27.30
C ASP A 76 -7.41 10.42 26.01
N ALA A 77 -7.23 9.78 24.85
CA ALA A 77 -7.80 10.28 23.60
C ALA A 77 -9.33 10.30 23.69
N PRO A 78 -9.98 11.34 23.11
CA PRO A 78 -11.43 11.36 22.98
C PRO A 78 -11.89 10.07 22.29
N HIS A 79 -13.05 9.56 22.73
CA HIS A 79 -13.63 8.26 22.40
C HIS A 79 -13.36 7.73 20.98
N THR A 80 -13.35 6.40 20.85
CA THR A 80 -13.25 5.67 19.57
C THR A 80 -13.93 6.44 18.43
N PRO A 81 -13.20 6.80 17.37
CA PRO A 81 -13.73 7.63 16.30
C PRO A 81 -15.07 7.11 15.78
N ALA A 82 -16.03 8.01 15.59
CA ALA A 82 -17.38 7.66 15.12
C ALA A 82 -17.34 6.99 13.73
N ALA A 83 -16.34 7.33 12.92
CA ALA A 83 -16.04 6.69 11.65
C ALA A 83 -14.55 6.35 11.57
N ALA A 84 -14.25 5.14 11.12
CA ALA A 84 -12.92 4.70 10.77
C ALA A 84 -12.84 4.48 9.26
N ARG A 85 -11.70 4.84 8.65
CA ARG A 85 -11.45 4.66 7.21
C ARG A 85 -10.09 4.01 7.05
N VAL A 86 -10.00 2.99 6.22
CA VAL A 86 -8.73 2.31 5.92
C VAL A 86 -8.28 2.70 4.54
N LEU A 87 -7.15 3.39 4.46
CA LEU A 87 -6.49 3.67 3.18
C LEU A 87 -5.76 2.40 2.71
N CYS A 88 -6.22 1.85 1.59
CA CYS A 88 -5.62 0.70 0.94
C CYS A 88 -4.79 1.19 -0.26
N TRP A 89 -3.60 0.62 -0.43
CA TRP A 89 -2.74 0.97 -1.56
C TRP A 89 -1.93 -0.24 -2.04
N VAL A 90 -1.63 -0.25 -3.33
CA VAL A 90 -0.86 -1.32 -4.00
C VAL A 90 0.22 -0.69 -4.87
N LEU A 91 1.42 -1.26 -4.81
CA LEU A 91 2.57 -0.91 -5.66
C LEU A 91 2.68 -1.94 -6.81
N PRO A 92 2.16 -1.63 -8.01
CA PRO A 92 2.23 -2.55 -9.13
C PRO A 92 3.66 -2.60 -9.70
N ILE A 93 4.22 -3.81 -9.84
CA ILE A 93 5.51 -3.99 -10.54
C ILE A 93 5.40 -3.41 -11.96
N SER A 94 6.45 -2.70 -12.38
CA SER A 94 6.43 -1.93 -13.62
C SER A 94 6.10 -2.78 -14.85
N ALA A 95 5.32 -2.22 -15.77
CA ALA A 95 4.91 -2.90 -17.00
C ALA A 95 6.11 -3.50 -17.77
N GLN A 96 7.19 -2.73 -17.88
CA GLN A 96 8.44 -3.16 -18.51
C GLN A 96 9.07 -4.38 -17.81
N THR A 97 9.08 -4.39 -16.48
CA THR A 97 9.60 -5.53 -15.69
C THR A 97 8.73 -6.77 -15.87
N LYS A 98 7.40 -6.62 -15.84
CA LYS A 98 6.45 -7.73 -16.09
C LYS A 98 6.63 -8.31 -17.50
N GLN A 99 6.73 -7.46 -18.53
CA GLN A 99 6.95 -7.89 -19.92
C GLN A 99 8.29 -8.61 -20.07
N SER A 100 9.36 -8.07 -19.49
CA SER A 100 10.67 -8.71 -19.49
C SER A 100 10.64 -10.09 -18.84
N ASN A 101 9.90 -10.25 -17.73
CA ASN A 101 9.77 -11.53 -17.05
C ASN A 101 8.91 -12.53 -17.82
N ALA A 102 7.81 -12.06 -18.43
CA ALA A 102 6.90 -12.90 -19.23
C ALA A 102 7.59 -13.53 -20.45
N ALA A 103 8.66 -12.94 -20.96
CA ALA A 103 9.46 -13.50 -22.05
C ALA A 103 10.37 -14.67 -21.61
N MET A 104 10.53 -14.91 -20.31
CA MET A 104 11.41 -15.95 -19.77
C MET A 104 10.67 -17.26 -19.51
N LYS A 105 11.36 -18.40 -19.71
CA LYS A 105 10.77 -19.75 -19.52
C LYS A 105 11.40 -20.55 -18.39
N SER A 106 12.69 -20.34 -18.10
CA SER A 106 13.47 -21.16 -17.16
C SER A 106 13.88 -20.43 -15.89
N ALA A 107 14.05 -19.11 -15.95
CA ALA A 107 14.46 -18.29 -14.82
C ALA A 107 13.82 -16.90 -14.90
N PRO A 108 13.65 -16.18 -13.77
CA PRO A 108 13.17 -14.81 -13.82
C PRO A 108 14.06 -13.90 -14.66
N SER A 109 13.50 -12.85 -15.23
CA SER A 109 14.33 -11.84 -15.89
C SER A 109 15.19 -11.09 -14.87
N ARG A 110 16.29 -10.51 -15.33
CA ARG A 110 17.17 -9.69 -14.47
C ARG A 110 16.36 -8.57 -13.80
N ARG A 111 15.48 -7.88 -14.52
CA ARG A 111 14.61 -6.83 -13.95
C ARG A 111 13.74 -7.39 -12.83
N TRP A 112 13.11 -8.55 -13.05
CA TRP A 112 12.24 -9.18 -12.06
C TRP A 112 12.99 -9.59 -10.80
N ALA A 113 14.18 -10.18 -10.94
CA ALA A 113 15.01 -10.56 -9.79
C ALA A 113 15.33 -9.34 -8.91
N HIS A 114 15.69 -8.21 -9.53
CA HIS A 114 16.00 -6.97 -8.82
C HIS A 114 14.79 -6.25 -8.20
N THR A 115 13.55 -6.72 -8.40
CA THR A 115 12.39 -6.20 -7.64
C THR A 115 12.42 -6.57 -6.15
N ARG A 116 13.31 -7.48 -5.75
CA ARG A 116 13.41 -8.06 -4.40
C ARG A 116 14.74 -7.81 -3.72
N HIS A 117 15.64 -7.10 -4.39
CA HIS A 117 16.98 -6.80 -3.88
C HIS A 117 17.02 -5.32 -3.51
N TYR A 118 17.03 -5.07 -2.20
CA TYR A 118 17.15 -3.78 -1.53
C TYR A 118 18.59 -3.57 -1.04
#